data_AF-A0A7S3IIE6-F1
#
_entry.id   AF-A0A7S3IIE6-F1
#
_cell.length_a   1.000
_cell.length_b   1.000
_cell.length_c   1.000
_cell.angle_alpha   90.00
_cell.angle_beta   90.00
_cell.angle_gamma   90.00
#
_symmetry.space_group_name_H-M   'P 1'
#
loop_
_entity.id
_entity.type
_entity.pdbx_description
1 polymer ?
#
loop_
_entity_poly.entity_id
_entity_poly.type
_entity_poly.pdbx_seq_one_letter_code
_entity_poly.pdbx_strand_id
1 'polypeptide(L)'
;MNAYICQQDKLGLLMFESLDYDRLDRASQPIFVKMQGTQINSKLNAFKDHNWDGFYNKQERLQRFPAIVYGPRGSIYDVTYTGSPAKNQTYKLMGQDKTLGLTIRIAYPSAESRQIKKDGEYIPMNQWDEGSQNYGPIKQRFCGENRYIGVKNILEFYLNTGCEITIHPRNAIQ
;
A
#
# COMPACT_ATOMS: atom_id res chain seq x y z
N MET A 1 35.80 12.70 -15.41
CA MET A 1 34.63 11.87 -15.77
C MET A 1 33.56 12.19 -14.75
N ASN A 2 32.59 13.04 -15.10
CA ASN A 2 31.70 13.65 -14.12
C ASN A 2 30.41 12.84 -14.01
N ALA A 3 30.49 11.68 -13.35
CA ALA A 3 29.31 10.90 -13.00
C ALA A 3 28.59 11.57 -11.82
N TYR A 4 27.47 12.22 -12.07
CA TYR A 4 26.61 12.74 -11.01
C TYR A 4 25.86 11.57 -10.36
N ILE A 5 26.30 11.14 -9.18
CA ILE A 5 25.64 10.12 -8.39
C ILE A 5 24.53 10.79 -7.58
N CYS A 6 23.28 10.42 -7.82
CA CYS A 6 22.14 10.87 -7.01
C CYS A 6 22.21 10.25 -5.60
N GLN A 7 22.76 10.99 -4.64
CA GLN A 7 22.79 10.63 -3.22
C GLN A 7 21.44 10.96 -2.57
N GLN A 8 20.49 10.02 -2.66
CA GLN A 8 19.13 10.18 -2.12
C GLN A 8 18.82 9.03 -1.14
N ASP A 9 19.28 9.19 0.10
CA ASP A 9 19.32 8.10 1.10
C ASP A 9 17.93 7.57 1.50
N LYS A 10 16.89 8.39 1.38
CA LYS A 10 15.49 8.04 1.73
C LYS A 10 14.72 7.44 0.53
N LEU A 11 15.39 6.71 -0.35
CA LEU A 11 14.73 5.90 -1.38
C LEU A 11 14.49 4.46 -0.91
N GLY A 12 13.36 3.90 -1.34
CA GLY A 12 13.01 2.51 -1.08
C GLY A 12 12.15 1.90 -2.18
N LEU A 13 11.99 0.59 -2.10
CA LEU A 13 11.09 -0.22 -2.90
C LEU A 13 9.86 -0.57 -2.05
N LEU A 14 8.74 0.07 -2.35
CA LEU A 14 7.43 -0.36 -1.90
C LEU A 14 6.98 -1.51 -2.80
N MET A 15 6.63 -2.65 -2.22
CA MET A 15 6.05 -3.78 -2.94
C MET A 15 4.71 -4.13 -2.29
N PHE A 16 3.67 -4.28 -3.10
CA PHE A 16 2.35 -4.67 -2.62
C PHE A 16 1.70 -5.64 -3.59
N GLU A 17 0.91 -6.59 -3.06
CA GLU A 17 0.31 -7.66 -3.85
C GLU A 17 -1.05 -8.13 -3.32
N SER A 18 -1.89 -8.63 -4.22
CA SER A 18 -3.16 -9.27 -3.90
C SER A 18 -2.94 -10.68 -3.36
N LEU A 19 -3.60 -10.99 -2.25
CA LEU A 19 -3.77 -12.34 -1.71
C LEU A 19 -5.15 -12.93 -2.05
N ASP A 20 -6.01 -12.21 -2.79
CA ASP A 20 -7.30 -12.74 -3.23
C ASP A 20 -7.10 -13.90 -4.25
N TYR A 21 -8.11 -14.76 -4.37
CA TYR A 21 -8.09 -15.93 -5.26
C TYR A 21 -7.89 -15.53 -6.74
N ASP A 22 -8.49 -14.42 -7.16
CA ASP A 22 -8.47 -13.84 -8.52
C ASP A 22 -7.23 -12.94 -8.77
N ARG A 23 -6.10 -13.22 -8.10
CA ARG A 23 -4.86 -12.41 -8.22
C ARG A 23 -4.11 -12.53 -9.55
N LEU A 24 -4.57 -13.35 -10.50
CA LEU A 24 -3.95 -13.55 -11.82
C LEU A 24 -4.77 -12.93 -12.95
N ASP A 25 -6.07 -12.77 -12.75
CA ASP A 25 -7.07 -12.33 -13.72
C ASP A 25 -7.71 -10.98 -13.37
N ARG A 26 -7.65 -10.54 -12.10
CA ARG A 26 -8.15 -9.23 -11.67
C ARG A 26 -7.50 -8.06 -12.43
N ALA A 27 -8.34 -7.20 -13.00
CA ALA A 27 -7.93 -5.94 -13.62
C ALA A 27 -7.93 -4.76 -12.63
N SER A 28 -7.01 -4.72 -11.66
CA SER A 28 -6.89 -3.55 -10.75
C SER A 28 -5.95 -2.45 -11.28
N GLN A 29 -5.18 -2.76 -12.32
CA GLN A 29 -4.18 -1.92 -12.96
C GLN A 29 -4.77 -1.00 -14.07
N PRO A 30 -4.10 0.12 -14.42
CA PRO A 30 -2.88 0.66 -13.80
C PRO A 30 -3.14 1.23 -12.40
N ILE A 31 -2.14 1.14 -11.53
CA ILE A 31 -2.20 1.71 -10.18
C ILE A 31 -1.33 2.97 -10.14
N PHE A 32 -1.86 4.05 -9.58
CA PHE A 32 -1.13 5.30 -9.39
C PHE A 32 -0.67 5.42 -7.94
N VAL A 33 0.63 5.59 -7.75
CA VAL A 33 1.27 5.84 -6.44
C VAL A 33 1.78 7.28 -6.46
N LYS A 34 1.06 8.19 -5.81
CA LYS A 34 1.33 9.63 -5.83
C LYS A 34 1.70 10.16 -4.46
N MET A 35 2.83 10.87 -4.36
CA MET A 35 3.21 11.54 -3.12
C MET A 35 2.50 12.89 -3.00
N GLN A 36 1.84 13.13 -1.87
CA GLN A 36 1.11 14.39 -1.60
C GLN A 36 2.05 15.60 -1.61
N GLY A 37 1.55 16.74 -2.10
CA GLY A 37 2.31 17.99 -2.20
C GLY A 37 3.41 18.01 -3.27
N THR A 38 3.60 16.95 -4.06
CA THR A 38 4.66 16.86 -5.07
C THR A 38 4.13 16.44 -6.45
N GLN A 39 5.02 16.44 -7.44
CA GLN A 39 4.77 15.88 -8.78
C GLN A 39 5.15 14.39 -8.89
N ILE A 40 5.64 13.74 -7.82
CA ILE A 40 6.01 12.32 -7.85
C ILE A 40 4.74 11.48 -7.99
N ASN A 41 4.58 10.85 -9.15
CA ASN A 41 3.43 10.02 -9.50
C ASN A 41 3.89 8.82 -10.36
N SER A 42 3.91 7.63 -9.79
CA SER A 42 4.28 6.39 -10.48
C SER A 42 3.03 5.68 -10.99
N LYS A 43 2.97 5.43 -12.31
CA LYS A 43 1.95 4.57 -12.93
C LYS A 43 2.49 3.15 -13.05
N LEU A 44 1.89 2.23 -12.31
CA LEU A 44 2.35 0.84 -12.16
C LEU A 44 1.44 -0.13 -12.91
N ASN A 45 2.04 -1.16 -13.49
CA ASN A 45 1.35 -2.33 -14.03
C ASN A 45 1.78 -3.57 -13.25
N ALA A 46 0.93 -4.59 -13.25
CA ALA A 46 1.21 -5.88 -12.65
C ALA A 46 2.25 -6.66 -13.45
N PHE A 47 2.98 -7.56 -12.79
CA PHE A 47 3.85 -8.52 -13.49
C PHE A 47 3.00 -9.42 -14.41
N LYS A 48 3.38 -9.54 -15.67
CA LYS A 48 2.74 -10.45 -16.63
C LYS A 48 3.48 -11.79 -16.61
N ASP A 49 2.73 -12.89 -16.60
CA ASP A 49 3.31 -14.23 -16.73
C ASP A 49 3.74 -14.52 -18.19
N HIS A 50 4.66 -15.49 -18.34
CA HIS A 50 5.07 -16.08 -19.61
C HIS A 50 4.64 -17.56 -19.69
N ASN A 51 3.46 -17.88 -19.16
CA ASN A 51 2.90 -19.22 -19.19
C ASN A 51 2.33 -19.54 -20.59
N TRP A 52 2.51 -20.76 -21.07
CA TRP A 52 2.21 -21.20 -22.43
C TRP A 52 1.04 -22.19 -22.46
N ASP A 53 -0.01 -21.88 -23.23
CA ASP A 53 -1.25 -22.67 -23.33
C ASP A 53 -1.35 -23.44 -24.64
N GLY A 54 -0.26 -24.10 -25.05
CA GLY A 54 -0.20 -24.93 -26.26
C GLY A 54 -0.08 -24.16 -27.58
N PHE A 55 -0.76 -23.01 -27.69
CA PHE A 55 -0.77 -22.15 -28.88
C PHE A 55 -0.57 -20.65 -28.58
N TYR A 56 -0.87 -20.19 -27.36
CA TYR A 56 -0.77 -18.78 -26.99
C TYR A 56 -0.14 -18.58 -25.61
N ASN A 57 0.47 -17.42 -25.41
CA ASN A 57 0.89 -16.96 -24.09
C ASN A 57 -0.35 -16.59 -23.27
N LYS A 58 -0.53 -17.20 -22.10
CA LYS A 58 -1.58 -16.82 -21.15
C LYS A 58 -1.41 -15.34 -20.79
N GLN A 59 -2.50 -14.58 -20.82
CA GLN A 59 -2.47 -13.15 -20.53
C GLN A 59 -2.64 -12.83 -19.04
N GLU A 60 -2.35 -13.82 -18.20
CA GLU A 60 -2.38 -13.72 -16.74
C GLU A 60 -1.37 -12.68 -16.23
N ARG A 61 -1.78 -11.93 -15.22
CA ARG A 61 -1.04 -10.85 -14.60
C ARG A 61 -1.13 -10.96 -13.09
N LEU A 62 -0.09 -11.50 -12.47
CA LEU A 62 0.05 -11.54 -11.03
C LEU A 62 -0.02 -10.11 -10.47
N GLN A 63 -1.09 -9.82 -9.71
CA GLN A 63 -1.35 -8.55 -9.07
C GLN A 63 -0.33 -8.26 -7.95
N ARG A 64 0.93 -8.01 -8.32
CA ARG A 64 2.05 -7.60 -7.50
C ARG A 64 2.71 -6.41 -8.19
N PHE A 65 2.97 -5.36 -7.42
CA PHE A 65 3.33 -4.04 -7.93
C PHE A 65 4.57 -3.50 -7.19
N PRO A 66 5.71 -3.34 -7.88
CA PRO A 66 6.88 -2.63 -7.35
C PRO A 66 6.76 -1.12 -7.61
N ALA A 67 7.02 -0.30 -6.60
CA ALA A 67 7.08 1.15 -6.71
C ALA A 67 8.35 1.68 -6.04
N ILE A 68 9.13 2.50 -6.74
CA ILE A 68 10.22 3.26 -6.12
C ILE A 68 9.59 4.46 -5.41
N VAL A 69 9.86 4.60 -4.12
CA VAL A 69 9.27 5.62 -3.25
C VAL A 69 10.35 6.42 -2.52
N TYR A 70 10.05 7.70 -2.27
CA TYR A 70 10.88 8.61 -1.49
C TYR A 70 10.18 8.87 -0.15
N GLY A 71 10.74 8.35 0.93
CA GLY A 71 10.09 8.32 2.25
C GLY A 71 10.86 9.02 3.36
N PRO A 72 11.20 10.32 3.26
CA PRO A 72 11.50 11.11 4.44
C PRO A 72 10.29 11.13 5.40
N ARG A 73 10.56 11.38 6.69
CA ARG A 73 9.51 11.45 7.71
C ARG A 73 8.43 12.48 7.33
N GLY A 74 7.17 12.11 7.48
CA GLY A 74 6.02 12.89 7.03
C GLY A 74 5.59 12.63 5.59
N SER A 75 6.28 11.79 4.81
CA SER A 75 5.82 11.39 3.47
C SER A 75 4.46 10.70 3.53
N ILE A 76 3.54 11.15 2.67
CA ILE A 76 2.20 10.59 2.49
C ILE A 76 2.01 10.23 1.01
N TYR A 77 1.57 9.00 0.75
CA TYR A 77 1.33 8.46 -0.58
C TYR A 77 -0.13 8.04 -0.74
N ASP A 78 -0.82 8.62 -1.71
CA ASP A 78 -2.12 8.15 -2.18
C ASP A 78 -1.91 7.03 -3.20
N VAL A 79 -2.50 5.86 -2.95
CA VAL A 79 -2.50 4.70 -3.85
C VAL A 79 -3.89 4.55 -4.46
N THR A 80 -4.01 4.93 -5.73
CA THR A 80 -5.27 4.92 -6.48
C THR A 80 -5.26 3.78 -7.49
N TYR A 81 -6.20 2.86 -7.34
CA TYR A 81 -6.45 1.76 -8.26
C TYR A 81 -7.46 2.23 -9.32
N THR A 82 -7.29 1.82 -10.58
CA THR A 82 -8.34 2.05 -11.61
C THR A 82 -9.46 1.01 -11.56
N GLY A 83 -9.15 -0.19 -11.06
CA GLY A 83 -10.17 -1.20 -10.69
C GLY A 83 -10.40 -1.23 -9.17
N SER A 84 -11.21 -2.19 -8.71
CA SER A 84 -11.40 -2.41 -7.28
C SER A 84 -10.11 -2.91 -6.60
N PRO A 85 -9.67 -2.29 -5.49
CA PRO A 85 -8.55 -2.81 -4.69
C PRO A 85 -8.78 -4.27 -4.23
N ALA A 86 -7.69 -4.98 -3.94
CA ALA A 86 -7.77 -6.31 -3.34
C ALA A 86 -8.44 -6.25 -1.95
N LYS A 87 -9.26 -7.25 -1.62
CA LYS A 87 -9.85 -7.40 -0.28
C LYS A 87 -8.78 -7.78 0.72
N ASN A 88 -7.91 -8.71 0.31
CA ASN A 88 -6.73 -9.16 1.04
C ASN A 88 -5.47 -8.78 0.25
N GLN A 89 -4.55 -8.03 0.85
CA GLN A 89 -3.31 -7.63 0.18
C GLN A 89 -2.16 -7.38 1.16
N THR A 90 -0.94 -7.75 0.77
CA THR A 90 0.26 -7.41 1.55
C THR A 90 0.87 -6.10 1.08
N TYR A 91 1.54 -5.42 2.01
CA TYR A 91 2.34 -4.23 1.76
C TYR A 91 3.69 -4.39 2.47
N LYS A 92 4.78 -4.23 1.72
CA LYS A 92 6.15 -4.37 2.19
C LYS A 92 6.97 -3.16 1.77
N LEU A 93 7.73 -2.58 2.70
CA LEU A 93 8.65 -1.47 2.41
C LEU A 93 10.09 -1.92 2.63
N MET A 94 10.88 -1.94 1.56
CA MET A 94 12.30 -2.28 1.57
C MET A 94 13.14 -1.04 1.27
N GLY A 95 14.27 -0.88 1.93
CA GLY A 95 15.16 0.27 1.77
C GLY A 95 16.47 0.04 2.52
N GLN A 96 17.50 0.82 2.21
CA GLN A 96 18.78 0.74 2.92
C GLN A 96 18.74 1.52 4.25
N ASP A 97 18.04 2.65 4.28
CA ASP A 97 17.93 3.51 5.45
C ASP A 97 16.82 3.01 6.41
N LYS A 98 17.16 2.80 7.68
CA LYS A 98 16.21 2.37 8.74
C LYS A 98 15.17 3.43 9.11
N THR A 99 15.42 4.69 8.76
CA THR A 99 14.54 5.84 9.04
C THR A 99 13.61 6.19 7.88
N LEU A 100 13.74 5.51 6.73
CA LEU A 100 12.76 5.58 5.65
C LEU A 100 11.41 5.08 6.17
N GLY A 101 10.38 5.88 5.96
CA GLY A 101 9.02 5.54 6.33
C GLY A 101 8.01 6.49 5.69
N LEU A 102 6.80 6.00 5.46
CA LEU A 102 5.77 6.71 4.73
C LEU A 102 4.37 6.22 5.14
N THR A 103 3.40 7.12 5.07
CA THR A 103 1.99 6.79 5.25
C THR A 103 1.36 6.47 3.90
N ILE A 104 0.82 5.27 3.73
CA ILE A 104 -0.01 4.89 2.58
C ILE A 104 -1.47 5.27 2.87
N ARG A 105 -2.18 5.72 1.84
CA ARG A 105 -3.63 6.00 1.86
C ARG A 105 -4.29 5.26 0.70
N ILE A 106 -5.30 4.44 0.99
CA ILE A 106 -6.06 3.68 -0.02
C ILE A 106 -7.54 4.00 0.16
N ALA A 107 -8.17 4.51 -0.90
CA ALA A 107 -9.63 4.62 -0.96
C ALA A 107 -10.24 3.30 -1.45
N TYR A 108 -11.21 2.77 -0.71
CA TYR A 108 -11.99 1.60 -1.12
C TYR A 108 -13.38 2.03 -1.59
N PRO A 109 -13.95 1.41 -2.64
CA PRO A 109 -15.33 1.69 -3.07
C PRO A 109 -16.37 1.16 -2.09
N SER A 110 -16.02 0.16 -1.28
CA SER A 110 -16.87 -0.47 -0.27
C SER A 110 -16.84 0.26 1.07
N ALA A 111 -17.98 0.37 1.75
CA ALA A 111 -18.08 0.78 3.15
C ALA A 111 -17.55 -0.26 4.17
N GLU A 112 -17.13 -1.43 3.69
CA GLU A 112 -16.50 -2.48 4.49
C GLU A 112 -15.18 -1.99 5.09
N SER A 113 -15.16 -1.85 6.42
CA SER A 113 -13.96 -1.42 7.15
C SER A 113 -12.81 -2.42 7.00
N ARG A 114 -11.57 -1.92 7.01
CA ARG A 114 -10.36 -2.72 6.82
C ARG A 114 -9.57 -2.82 8.12
N GLN A 115 -8.90 -3.95 8.32
CA GLN A 115 -7.99 -4.21 9.43
C GLN A 115 -6.59 -4.54 8.90
N ILE A 116 -5.58 -4.35 9.75
CA ILE A 116 -4.18 -4.63 9.42
C ILE A 116 -3.66 -5.71 10.37
N LYS A 117 -2.97 -6.69 9.78
CA LYS A 117 -2.14 -7.66 10.48
C LYS A 117 -0.66 -7.38 10.25
N LYS A 118 0.15 -7.70 11.24
CA LYS A 118 1.62 -7.77 11.14
C LYS A 118 2.06 -9.03 11.88
N ASP A 119 2.93 -9.83 11.27
CA ASP A 119 3.46 -11.07 11.86
C ASP A 119 2.35 -12.05 12.35
N GLY A 120 1.17 -12.01 11.74
CA GLY A 120 -0.02 -12.80 12.09
C GLY A 120 -1.00 -12.12 13.06
N GLU A 121 -0.54 -11.17 13.86
CA GLU A 121 -1.33 -10.46 14.88
C GLU A 121 -2.06 -9.24 14.31
N TYR A 122 -3.25 -8.92 14.83
CA TYR A 122 -4.00 -7.72 14.45
C TYR A 122 -3.45 -6.48 15.14
N ILE A 123 -3.14 -5.44 14.37
CA ILE A 123 -2.78 -4.13 14.92
C ILE A 123 -4.05 -3.30 15.12
N PRO A 124 -4.35 -2.86 16.36
CA PRO A 124 -5.51 -2.01 16.61
C PRO A 124 -5.37 -0.65 15.90
N MET A 125 -6.50 -0.07 15.53
CA MET A 125 -6.55 1.31 15.02
C MET A 125 -6.10 2.29 16.10
N ASN A 126 -5.62 3.46 15.68
CA ASN A 126 -5.38 4.59 16.57
C ASN A 126 -6.62 4.90 17.42
N GLN A 127 -6.42 5.46 18.62
CA GLN A 127 -7.51 5.84 19.52
C GLN A 127 -8.49 6.81 18.84
N TRP A 128 -9.77 6.71 19.22
CA TRP A 128 -10.79 7.66 18.80
C TRP A 128 -10.48 9.06 19.35
N ASP A 129 -10.68 10.07 18.51
CA ASP A 129 -10.53 11.48 18.81
C ASP A 129 -11.89 12.16 18.63
N GLU A 130 -12.48 12.61 19.75
CA GLU A 130 -13.78 13.26 19.78
C GLU A 130 -13.77 14.59 19.01
N GLY A 131 -12.63 15.30 18.98
CA GLY A 131 -12.51 16.59 18.30
C GLY A 131 -12.54 16.49 16.78
N SER A 132 -12.06 15.38 16.21
CA SER A 132 -12.16 15.10 14.77
C SER A 132 -13.28 14.12 14.41
N GLN A 133 -14.05 13.63 15.39
CA GLN A 133 -15.09 12.60 15.25
C GLN A 133 -14.59 11.40 14.42
N ASN A 134 -13.35 10.97 14.67
CA ASN A 134 -12.68 9.94 13.88
C ASN A 134 -11.57 9.25 14.68
N TYR A 135 -10.94 8.25 14.07
CA TYR A 135 -9.69 7.70 14.59
C TYR A 135 -8.52 8.69 14.41
N GLY A 136 -7.75 8.88 15.48
CA GLY A 136 -6.68 9.87 15.56
C GLY A 136 -5.60 9.71 14.47
N PRO A 137 -4.98 10.81 14.02
CA PRO A 137 -4.09 10.83 12.87
C PRO A 137 -2.86 9.93 13.05
N ILE A 138 -2.32 9.44 11.93
CA ILE A 138 -1.09 8.64 11.88
C ILE A 138 0.11 9.50 12.33
N LYS A 139 0.74 9.11 13.44
CA LYS A 139 1.89 9.80 14.07
C LYS A 139 3.24 9.24 13.61
N GLN A 140 3.23 8.21 12.77
CA GLN A 140 4.41 7.51 12.24
C GLN A 140 5.32 6.95 13.34
N ARG A 141 4.70 6.30 14.35
CA ARG A 141 5.38 5.81 15.56
C ARG A 141 5.90 4.38 15.43
N PHE A 142 5.11 3.49 14.84
CA PHE A 142 5.41 2.06 14.71
C PHE A 142 4.77 1.51 13.44
N CYS A 143 5.37 0.47 12.84
CA CYS A 143 4.81 -0.04 11.58
C CYS A 143 3.43 -0.66 11.77
N GLY A 144 2.53 -0.37 10.83
CA GLY A 144 1.14 -0.82 10.86
C GLY A 144 0.24 0.05 11.74
N GLU A 145 0.77 1.13 12.36
CA GLU A 145 -0.07 2.21 12.90
C GLU A 145 -1.08 2.63 11.83
N ASN A 146 -2.38 2.51 12.13
CA ASN A 146 -3.44 2.60 11.13
C ASN A 146 -4.71 3.27 11.64
N ARG A 147 -5.52 3.75 10.68
CA ARG A 147 -6.88 4.25 10.91
C ARG A 147 -7.75 4.06 9.68
N TYR A 148 -9.05 3.85 9.89
CA TYR A 148 -10.05 3.76 8.82
C TYR A 148 -11.03 4.95 8.90
N ILE A 149 -11.01 5.81 7.89
CA ILE A 149 -11.85 7.01 7.79
C ILE A 149 -13.18 6.61 7.15
N GLY A 150 -14.15 6.19 7.99
CA GLY A 150 -15.43 5.63 7.53
C GLY A 150 -16.21 6.50 6.54
N VAL A 151 -16.27 7.82 6.76
CA VAL A 151 -17.01 8.75 5.88
C VAL A 151 -16.45 8.80 4.44
N LYS A 152 -15.17 8.45 4.24
CA LYS A 152 -14.49 8.49 2.93
C LYS A 152 -14.05 7.11 2.43
N ASN A 153 -14.30 6.05 3.20
CA ASN A 153 -13.78 4.70 2.98
C ASN A 153 -12.26 4.63 2.73
N ILE A 154 -11.49 5.50 3.41
CA ILE A 154 -10.02 5.55 3.27
C ILE A 154 -9.37 4.78 4.42
N LEU A 155 -8.57 3.77 4.11
CA LEU A 155 -7.60 3.21 5.04
C LEU A 155 -6.29 3.99 4.94
N GLU A 156 -5.78 4.47 6.07
CA GLU A 156 -4.46 5.08 6.18
C GLU A 156 -3.59 4.26 7.11
N PHE A 157 -2.32 4.01 6.73
CA PHE A 157 -1.39 3.23 7.56
C PHE A 157 0.07 3.61 7.33
N TYR A 158 0.90 3.44 8.35
CA TYR A 158 2.33 3.72 8.30
C TYR A 158 3.16 2.46 8.00
N LEU A 159 4.12 2.59 7.09
CA LEU A 159 5.19 1.62 6.83
C LEU A 159 6.56 2.24 7.16
N ASN A 160 7.46 1.43 7.70
CA ASN A 160 8.89 1.74 7.79
C ASN A 160 9.73 0.61 7.17
N THR A 161 11.02 0.86 6.97
CA THR A 161 11.96 -0.10 6.36
C THR A 161 11.96 -1.46 7.03
N GLY A 162 11.88 -2.51 6.21
CA GLY A 162 11.89 -3.91 6.64
C GLY A 162 10.53 -4.42 7.13
N CYS A 163 9.51 -3.57 7.15
CA CYS A 163 8.18 -3.98 7.57
C CYS A 163 7.36 -4.59 6.44
N GLU A 164 6.56 -5.60 6.80
CA GLU A 164 5.54 -6.24 5.98
C GLU A 164 4.25 -6.30 6.80
N ILE A 165 3.13 -5.96 6.17
CA ILE A 165 1.79 -6.03 6.77
C ILE A 165 0.81 -6.67 5.79
N THR A 166 -0.30 -7.19 6.31
CA THR A 166 -1.42 -7.69 5.50
C THR A 166 -2.71 -6.95 5.85
N ILE A 167 -3.37 -6.40 4.83
CA ILE A 167 -4.67 -5.76 4.94
C ILE A 167 -5.74 -6.82 4.69
N HIS A 168 -6.80 -6.81 5.50
CA HIS A 168 -7.95 -7.69 5.38
C HIS A 168 -9.28 -6.92 5.58
N PRO A 169 -10.43 -7.46 5.12
CA PRO A 169 -11.73 -7.02 5.60
C PRO A 169 -11.87 -7.22 7.11
N ARG A 170 -12.50 -6.27 7.80
CA ARG A 170 -12.97 -6.44 9.18
C ARG A 170 -14.43 -6.90 9.14
N ASN A 171 -14.65 -8.19 9.37
CA ASN A 171 -16.00 -8.72 9.61
C ASN A 171 -16.50 -8.24 10.97
N ALA A 172 -17.25 -7.14 10.97
CA ALA A 172 -17.90 -6.59 12.16
C ALA A 172 -19.31 -7.17 12.30
N ILE A 173 -19.40 -8.48 12.58
CA ILE A 173 -20.58 -9.05 13.23
C ILE A 173 -20.24 -9.06 14.73
N GLN A 174 -20.95 -8.24 15.50
CA GLN A 174 -21.00 -8.27 16.97
C GLN A 174 -22.38 -8.75 17.39
#